data_AF-A0AAD7VBV5-F1
#
_entry.id   AF-A0AAD7VBV5-F1
#
_cell.length_a   1.000
_cell.length_b   1.000
_cell.length_c   1.000
_cell.angle_alpha   90.00
_cell.angle_beta   90.00
_cell.angle_gamma   90.00
#
_symmetry.space_group_name_H-M   'P 1'
#
loop_
_entity.id
_entity.type
_entity.pdbx_description
1 polymer ?
#
loop_
_entity_poly.entity_id
_entity_poly.type
_entity_poly.pdbx_seq_one_letter_code
_entity_poly.pdbx_strand_id
1 'polypeptide(L)'
;MSKHILETDEVKKIIIDAVMGGNHDKYWTRPTEWPNGMKSDILYATDDSKAMPPVLVEVQHVVDDKFMHRVVRNCEEIISRYDVAPTVLIIAVSECRLQVLKRITAYKSKPFFFKLPSYPWANQCLILSKESISSHVNEPTLDPIVALGSFFVDQKQSLADQVHRRDPTIQQLYELAKHICRNQITAESSSSSHLLRVIMDVESHFRKAIDVLNEDVADGSAKRTIDCLEEGMTVLRDCKRQHMSNRRSPSSSSQSSTDGIPESPSQPSSTNESSSRRQSTSSTILSTNGNLNWQFVERFFDQLGNKKMNWKLCYEEGRRKGHFKNYSNHESLKNAYNRKKSKKK
;
A
#
# COMPACT_ATOMS: atom_id res chain seq x y z
N MET A 1 -2.70 0.28 6.65
CA MET A 1 -2.60 -0.26 8.03
C MET A 1 -3.00 -1.72 8.14
N SER A 2 -4.29 -2.10 8.01
CA SER A 2 -4.76 -3.48 8.17
C SER A 2 -3.86 -4.55 7.54
N LYS A 3 -3.60 -4.44 6.22
CA LYS A 3 -2.71 -5.35 5.49
C LYS A 3 -1.33 -5.54 6.16
N HIS A 4 -0.66 -4.48 6.58
CA HIS A 4 0.66 -4.57 7.23
C HIS A 4 0.63 -5.18 8.63
N ILE A 5 -0.51 -5.11 9.33
CA ILE A 5 -0.70 -5.82 10.60
C ILE A 5 -0.89 -7.32 10.33
N LEU A 6 -1.66 -7.69 9.30
CA LEU A 6 -1.83 -9.07 8.86
C LEU A 6 -0.53 -9.69 8.31
N GLU A 7 0.34 -8.89 7.69
CA GLU A 7 1.65 -9.35 7.17
C GLU A 7 2.65 -9.76 8.27
N THR A 8 2.33 -9.57 9.55
CA THR A 8 3.17 -10.00 10.70
C THR A 8 2.96 -11.49 11.03
N ASP A 9 4.03 -12.18 11.42
CA ASP A 9 3.96 -13.62 11.75
C ASP A 9 3.12 -13.88 13.01
N GLU A 10 3.08 -12.92 13.93
CA GLU A 10 2.21 -12.90 15.11
C GLU A 10 0.73 -12.99 14.73
N VAL A 11 0.29 -12.14 13.80
CA VAL A 11 -1.13 -12.08 13.37
C VAL A 11 -1.45 -13.20 12.39
N LYS A 12 -0.50 -13.61 11.54
CA LYS A 12 -0.59 -14.83 10.74
C LYS A 12 -0.85 -16.04 11.62
N LYS A 13 -0.08 -16.20 12.72
CA LYS A 13 -0.25 -17.28 13.69
C LYS A 13 -1.66 -17.29 14.29
N ILE A 14 -2.10 -16.15 14.84
CA ILE A 14 -3.45 -16.00 15.41
C ILE A 14 -4.52 -16.46 14.41
N ILE A 15 -4.43 -16.02 13.16
CA ILE A 15 -5.42 -16.37 12.13
C ILE A 15 -5.34 -17.85 11.74
N ILE A 16 -4.17 -18.40 11.46
CA ILE A 16 -4.05 -19.80 11.00
C ILE A 16 -4.41 -20.78 12.12
N ASP A 17 -4.00 -20.53 13.36
CA ASP A 17 -4.40 -21.38 14.50
C ASP A 17 -5.92 -21.28 14.73
N ALA A 18 -6.49 -20.07 14.73
CA ALA A 18 -7.93 -19.88 14.93
C ALA A 18 -8.78 -20.41 13.76
N VAL A 19 -8.32 -20.36 12.51
CA VAL A 19 -9.06 -20.86 11.34
C VAL A 19 -8.80 -22.35 11.12
N MET A 20 -7.56 -22.74 10.84
CA MET A 20 -7.17 -24.10 10.44
C MET A 20 -6.91 -25.05 11.62
N GLY A 21 -6.67 -24.54 12.83
CA GLY A 21 -6.42 -25.36 14.02
C GLY A 21 -4.96 -25.73 14.26
N GLY A 22 -4.01 -25.05 13.61
CA GLY A 22 -2.56 -25.26 13.78
C GLY A 22 -1.77 -25.09 12.49
N ASN A 23 -0.49 -25.46 12.52
CA ASN A 23 0.44 -25.46 11.38
C ASN A 23 0.76 -24.06 10.80
N HIS A 24 0.67 -22.98 11.59
CA HIS A 24 1.00 -21.62 11.17
C HIS A 24 2.45 -21.43 10.64
N ASP A 25 3.36 -22.31 11.04
CA ASP A 25 4.74 -22.41 10.55
C ASP A 25 4.82 -22.74 9.05
N LYS A 26 3.84 -23.48 8.51
CA LYS A 26 3.83 -23.95 7.12
C LYS A 26 3.18 -22.96 6.15
N TYR A 27 2.56 -21.89 6.66
CA TYR A 27 1.84 -20.90 5.89
C TYR A 27 2.70 -19.65 5.63
N TRP A 28 2.75 -19.24 4.36
CA TRP A 28 3.52 -18.09 3.88
C TRP A 28 2.59 -17.05 3.26
N THR A 29 2.88 -15.77 3.45
CA THR A 29 2.20 -14.68 2.73
C THR A 29 2.51 -14.76 1.24
N ARG A 30 1.48 -14.78 0.38
CA ARG A 30 1.60 -14.88 -1.08
C ARG A 30 1.11 -13.61 -1.79
N PRO A 31 1.55 -13.33 -3.04
CA PRO A 31 1.13 -12.13 -3.77
C PRO A 31 -0.38 -12.06 -4.00
N THR A 32 -1.00 -10.98 -3.50
CA THR A 32 -2.46 -10.75 -3.54
C THR A 32 -2.95 -9.95 -4.75
N GLU A 33 -2.09 -9.73 -5.75
CA GLU A 33 -2.45 -9.07 -7.01
C GLU A 33 -2.84 -10.11 -8.05
N TRP A 34 -3.99 -9.90 -8.68
CA TRP A 34 -4.65 -10.84 -9.58
C TRP A 34 -4.52 -10.38 -11.04
N PRO A 35 -4.41 -11.29 -12.03
CA PRO A 35 -4.34 -10.96 -13.46
C PRO A 35 -5.48 -10.07 -13.96
N ASN A 36 -6.67 -10.21 -13.35
CA ASN A 36 -7.85 -9.38 -13.62
C ASN A 36 -7.76 -7.92 -13.09
N GLY A 37 -6.66 -7.56 -12.41
CA GLY A 37 -6.42 -6.22 -11.84
C GLY A 37 -7.04 -5.98 -10.46
N MET A 38 -7.72 -6.97 -9.88
CA MET A 38 -8.17 -6.93 -8.48
C MET A 38 -7.01 -7.21 -7.52
N LYS A 39 -7.19 -6.83 -6.26
CA LYS A 39 -6.22 -7.03 -5.19
C LYS A 39 -6.92 -7.42 -3.90
N SER A 40 -6.44 -8.48 -3.26
CA SER A 40 -6.85 -8.90 -1.91
C SER A 40 -5.97 -8.26 -0.83
N ASP A 41 -6.47 -8.22 0.42
CA ASP A 41 -5.70 -7.73 1.56
C ASP A 41 -4.53 -8.68 1.87
N ILE A 42 -4.81 -9.93 2.25
CA ILE A 42 -3.76 -10.94 2.43
C ILE A 42 -4.22 -12.35 2.02
N LEU A 43 -3.27 -13.15 1.55
CA LEU A 43 -3.43 -14.57 1.28
C LEU A 43 -2.27 -15.31 1.91
N TYR A 44 -2.57 -16.31 2.73
CA TYR A 44 -1.60 -17.28 3.20
C TYR A 44 -1.77 -18.58 2.41
N ALA A 45 -0.67 -19.19 1.97
CA ALA A 45 -0.70 -20.53 1.40
C ALA A 45 0.58 -21.30 1.75
N THR A 46 0.43 -22.61 1.91
CA THR A 46 1.52 -23.58 2.02
C THR A 46 2.10 -23.91 0.64
N ASP A 47 3.08 -24.82 0.56
CA ASP A 47 3.50 -25.40 -0.73
C ASP A 47 2.68 -26.66 -1.09
N ASP A 48 2.26 -27.44 -0.09
CA ASP A 48 1.20 -28.45 -0.24
C ASP A 48 -0.18 -27.84 0.06
N SER A 49 -0.70 -27.08 -0.90
CA SER A 49 -2.03 -26.47 -0.82
C SER A 49 -3.17 -27.51 -0.86
N LYS A 50 -2.90 -28.78 -1.24
CA LYS A 50 -3.93 -29.82 -1.33
C LYS A 50 -4.21 -30.48 0.01
N ALA A 51 -3.18 -30.67 0.84
CA ALA A 51 -3.36 -31.04 2.25
C ALA A 51 -3.75 -29.85 3.14
N MET A 52 -3.24 -28.65 2.84
CA MET A 52 -3.43 -27.45 3.67
C MET A 52 -3.92 -26.27 2.80
N PRO A 53 -5.25 -26.11 2.60
CA PRO A 53 -5.78 -25.15 1.64
C PRO A 53 -5.40 -23.70 1.97
N PRO A 54 -5.26 -22.82 0.96
CA PRO A 54 -4.95 -21.41 1.16
C PRO A 54 -5.99 -20.70 2.03
N VAL A 55 -5.55 -19.73 2.83
CA VAL A 55 -6.40 -18.91 3.69
C VAL A 55 -6.40 -17.48 3.18
N LEU A 56 -7.52 -17.06 2.58
CA LEU A 56 -7.78 -15.69 2.15
C LEU A 56 -8.34 -14.89 3.33
N VAL A 57 -7.79 -13.70 3.60
CA VAL A 57 -8.33 -12.78 4.61
C VAL A 57 -8.57 -11.41 4.00
N GLU A 58 -9.78 -10.88 4.21
CA GLU A 58 -10.20 -9.55 3.75
C GLU A 58 -10.74 -8.74 4.95
N VAL A 59 -10.32 -7.49 5.10
CA VAL A 59 -10.72 -6.60 6.22
C VAL A 59 -11.53 -5.45 5.65
N GLN A 60 -12.84 -5.47 5.91
CA GLN A 60 -13.80 -4.67 5.15
C GLN A 60 -14.71 -3.88 6.09
N HIS A 61 -14.90 -2.58 5.81
CA HIS A 61 -15.72 -1.69 6.63
C HIS A 61 -17.21 -2.09 6.61
N VAL A 62 -17.78 -2.20 5.40
CA VAL A 62 -19.16 -2.66 5.16
C VAL A 62 -19.10 -3.92 4.32
N VAL A 63 -19.65 -5.02 4.84
CA VAL A 63 -19.80 -6.29 4.13
C VAL A 63 -21.18 -6.32 3.45
N ASP A 64 -21.18 -6.23 2.13
CA ASP A 64 -22.37 -6.27 1.27
C ASP A 64 -22.19 -7.26 0.11
N ASP A 65 -23.25 -7.47 -0.68
CA ASP A 65 -23.22 -8.39 -1.83
C ASP A 65 -22.16 -8.00 -2.86
N LYS A 66 -21.83 -6.70 -3.03
CA LYS A 66 -20.81 -6.25 -4.00
C LYS A 66 -19.40 -6.65 -3.53
N PHE A 67 -19.14 -6.54 -2.23
CA PHE A 67 -17.94 -7.09 -1.60
C PHE A 67 -17.92 -8.63 -1.66
N MET A 68 -19.05 -9.32 -1.40
CA MET A 68 -19.08 -10.78 -1.51
C MET A 68 -18.78 -11.27 -2.93
N HIS A 69 -19.27 -10.60 -3.97
CA HIS A 69 -18.87 -10.90 -5.36
C HIS A 69 -17.37 -10.62 -5.64
N ARG A 70 -16.72 -9.69 -4.93
CA ARG A 70 -15.25 -9.50 -4.97
C ARG A 70 -14.54 -10.70 -4.36
N VAL A 71 -15.01 -11.16 -3.18
CA VAL A 71 -14.47 -12.33 -2.47
C VAL A 71 -14.57 -13.59 -3.33
N VAL A 72 -15.72 -13.85 -3.96
CA VAL A 72 -15.91 -15.01 -4.87
C VAL A 72 -14.86 -15.01 -5.99
N ARG A 73 -14.67 -13.87 -6.68
CA ARG A 73 -13.66 -13.73 -7.74
C ARG A 73 -12.23 -13.87 -7.25
N ASN A 74 -11.92 -13.36 -6.05
CA ASN A 74 -10.61 -13.60 -5.43
C ASN A 74 -10.39 -15.10 -5.17
N CYS A 75 -11.45 -15.86 -4.85
CA CYS A 75 -11.37 -17.31 -4.68
C CYS A 75 -11.25 -18.06 -6.02
N GLU A 76 -11.91 -17.62 -7.09
CA GLU A 76 -11.75 -18.17 -8.45
C GLU A 76 -10.29 -18.05 -8.95
N GLU A 77 -9.64 -16.92 -8.67
CA GLU A 77 -8.21 -16.70 -8.97
C GLU A 77 -7.28 -17.54 -8.09
N ILE A 78 -7.66 -17.84 -6.84
CA ILE A 78 -6.94 -18.78 -5.96
C ILE A 78 -7.08 -20.22 -6.47
N ILE A 79 -8.29 -20.67 -6.79
CA ILE A 79 -8.56 -22.00 -7.37
C ILE A 79 -7.72 -22.19 -8.64
N SER A 80 -7.72 -21.19 -9.51
CA SER A 80 -6.93 -21.18 -10.77
C SER A 80 -5.41 -21.22 -10.56
N ARG A 81 -4.92 -20.90 -9.35
CA ARG A 81 -3.48 -20.85 -9.02
C ARG A 81 -3.01 -22.05 -8.17
N TYR A 82 -3.88 -22.63 -7.35
CA TYR A 82 -3.51 -23.68 -6.37
C TYR A 82 -4.29 -25.00 -6.53
N ASP A 83 -5.21 -25.11 -7.49
CA ASP A 83 -6.01 -26.32 -7.77
C ASP A 83 -6.82 -26.82 -6.55
N VAL A 84 -7.29 -25.86 -5.74
CA VAL A 84 -8.06 -26.08 -4.50
C VAL A 84 -8.84 -24.83 -4.11
N ALA A 85 -10.02 -24.99 -3.50
CA ALA A 85 -10.79 -23.87 -2.96
C ALA A 85 -10.19 -23.36 -1.64
N PRO A 86 -10.11 -22.04 -1.40
CA PRO A 86 -9.59 -21.50 -0.15
C PRO A 86 -10.54 -21.69 1.04
N THR A 87 -10.01 -21.54 2.24
CA THR A 87 -10.78 -21.09 3.40
C THR A 87 -10.73 -19.56 3.43
N VAL A 88 -11.87 -18.90 3.67
CA VAL A 88 -11.98 -17.43 3.69
C VAL A 88 -12.33 -16.94 5.09
N LEU A 89 -11.63 -15.92 5.56
CA LEU A 89 -11.97 -15.14 6.75
C LEU A 89 -12.24 -13.67 6.37
N ILE A 90 -13.42 -13.18 6.71
CA ILE A 90 -13.81 -11.78 6.52
C ILE A 90 -13.85 -11.12 7.90
N ILE A 91 -13.07 -10.06 8.10
CA ILE A 91 -13.16 -9.22 9.30
C ILE A 91 -14.05 -8.02 8.96
N ALA A 92 -15.28 -8.03 9.48
CA ALA A 92 -16.30 -7.02 9.25
C ALA A 92 -16.22 -5.94 10.32
N VAL A 93 -15.65 -4.80 9.96
CA VAL A 93 -15.22 -3.76 10.91
C VAL A 93 -16.38 -2.91 11.45
N SER A 94 -17.36 -2.53 10.61
CA SER A 94 -18.47 -1.67 11.02
C SER A 94 -19.83 -2.39 10.96
N GLU A 95 -20.20 -2.97 9.81
CA GLU A 95 -21.48 -3.67 9.66
C GLU A 95 -21.44 -4.76 8.58
N CYS A 96 -22.23 -5.82 8.79
CA CYS A 96 -22.71 -6.69 7.73
C CYS A 96 -24.11 -6.27 7.31
N ARG A 97 -24.35 -6.05 6.01
CA ARG A 97 -25.68 -5.66 5.52
C ARG A 97 -26.70 -6.78 5.69
N LEU A 98 -27.97 -6.43 5.86
CA LEU A 98 -29.06 -7.37 6.21
C LEU A 98 -29.19 -8.57 5.24
N GLN A 99 -28.93 -8.39 3.95
CA GLN A 99 -28.96 -9.45 2.94
C GLN A 99 -27.81 -10.48 3.06
N VAL A 100 -26.72 -10.10 3.75
CA VAL A 100 -25.63 -11.00 4.15
C VAL A 100 -25.96 -11.64 5.51
N LEU A 101 -26.39 -10.85 6.49
CA LEU A 101 -26.82 -11.33 7.82
C LEU A 101 -27.89 -12.44 7.72
N LYS A 102 -28.87 -12.30 6.83
CA LYS A 102 -29.92 -13.31 6.56
C LYS A 102 -29.40 -14.67 6.05
N ARG A 103 -28.12 -14.77 5.68
CA ARG A 103 -27.46 -15.99 5.19
C ARG A 103 -26.44 -16.55 6.19
N ILE A 104 -26.20 -15.86 7.31
CA ILE A 104 -25.23 -16.26 8.33
C ILE A 104 -25.80 -17.38 9.21
N THR A 105 -24.93 -18.28 9.61
CA THR A 105 -25.17 -19.31 10.62
C THR A 105 -24.08 -19.26 11.69
N ALA A 106 -24.39 -19.61 12.94
CA ALA A 106 -23.40 -19.66 14.02
C ALA A 106 -22.48 -20.89 13.84
N TYR A 107 -21.15 -20.71 13.93
CA TYR A 107 -20.21 -21.82 13.74
C TYR A 107 -20.01 -22.61 15.04
N LYS A 108 -20.78 -23.69 15.20
CA LYS A 108 -20.88 -24.49 16.45
C LYS A 108 -19.56 -24.87 17.14
N SER A 109 -18.49 -25.10 16.39
CA SER A 109 -17.18 -25.51 16.94
C SER A 109 -16.24 -24.35 17.28
N LYS A 110 -16.54 -23.12 16.82
CA LYS A 110 -15.73 -21.90 17.02
C LYS A 110 -16.70 -20.72 17.15
N PRO A 111 -17.32 -20.51 18.33
CA PRO A 111 -18.53 -19.69 18.48
C PRO A 111 -18.31 -18.17 18.30
N PHE A 112 -17.06 -17.72 18.21
CA PHE A 112 -16.66 -16.37 17.82
C PHE A 112 -16.74 -16.14 16.29
N PHE A 113 -17.01 -17.17 15.49
CA PHE A 113 -17.21 -17.04 14.05
C PHE A 113 -18.67 -17.26 13.62
N PHE A 114 -19.08 -16.42 12.69
CA PHE A 114 -20.23 -16.65 11.81
C PHE A 114 -19.79 -17.38 10.54
N LYS A 115 -20.65 -18.20 9.95
CA LYS A 115 -20.38 -18.96 8.72
C LYS A 115 -21.41 -18.66 7.63
N LEU A 116 -20.92 -18.42 6.41
CA LEU A 116 -21.71 -18.24 5.19
C LEU A 116 -21.66 -19.50 4.29
N PRO A 117 -22.73 -19.78 3.53
CA PRO A 117 -22.69 -20.71 2.40
C PRO A 117 -21.56 -20.33 1.41
N SER A 118 -20.68 -21.30 1.13
CA SER A 118 -19.39 -21.05 0.47
C SER A 118 -19.10 -21.96 -0.73
N TYR A 119 -19.83 -23.06 -0.90
CA TYR A 119 -19.71 -23.94 -2.05
C TYR A 119 -20.26 -23.26 -3.34
N PRO A 120 -19.61 -23.41 -4.51
CA PRO A 120 -18.39 -24.18 -4.80
C PRO A 120 -17.08 -23.38 -4.69
N TRP A 121 -17.12 -22.10 -4.32
CA TRP A 121 -15.98 -21.17 -4.44
C TRP A 121 -15.02 -21.17 -3.24
N ALA A 122 -15.42 -21.67 -2.08
CA ALA A 122 -14.58 -21.80 -0.89
C ALA A 122 -14.93 -23.06 -0.07
N ASN A 123 -13.95 -23.62 0.64
CA ASN A 123 -14.14 -24.71 1.60
C ASN A 123 -15.00 -24.26 2.78
N GLN A 124 -14.71 -23.05 3.29
CA GLN A 124 -15.51 -22.35 4.28
C GLN A 124 -15.38 -20.84 4.06
N CYS A 125 -16.45 -20.09 4.32
CA CYS A 125 -16.42 -18.64 4.47
C CYS A 125 -16.85 -18.27 5.88
N LEU A 126 -15.91 -17.71 6.66
CA LEU A 126 -16.08 -17.28 8.04
C LEU A 126 -16.15 -15.75 8.11
N ILE A 127 -17.00 -15.23 8.98
CA ILE A 127 -17.09 -13.81 9.32
C ILE A 127 -16.76 -13.63 10.80
N LEU A 128 -15.88 -12.66 11.05
CA LEU A 128 -15.57 -12.12 12.37
C LEU A 128 -16.07 -10.66 12.38
N SER A 129 -17.19 -10.42 13.05
CA SER A 129 -17.85 -9.12 13.19
C SER A 129 -18.10 -8.78 14.66
N LYS A 130 -18.46 -7.52 14.93
CA LYS A 130 -18.84 -7.04 16.26
C LYS A 130 -19.90 -7.92 16.92
N GLU A 131 -20.90 -8.34 16.16
CA GLU A 131 -21.99 -9.19 16.65
C GLU A 131 -21.48 -10.59 17.01
N SER A 132 -20.63 -11.20 16.19
CA SER A 132 -20.07 -12.54 16.44
C SER A 132 -19.16 -12.62 17.66
N ILE A 133 -18.44 -11.53 18.00
CA ILE A 133 -17.57 -11.47 19.17
C ILE A 133 -18.27 -10.92 20.43
N SER A 134 -19.46 -10.35 20.30
CA SER A 134 -20.15 -9.58 21.37
C SER A 134 -20.34 -10.33 22.69
N SER A 135 -20.53 -11.65 22.66
CA SER A 135 -20.64 -12.48 23.87
C SER A 135 -19.28 -12.78 24.51
N HIS A 136 -18.23 -12.86 23.70
CA HIS A 136 -16.88 -13.33 24.09
C HIS A 136 -15.96 -12.18 24.54
N VAL A 137 -16.31 -10.93 24.26
CA VAL A 137 -15.57 -9.72 24.71
C VAL A 137 -15.94 -9.27 26.14
N ASN A 138 -16.36 -10.19 27.00
CA ASN A 138 -16.64 -9.94 28.42
C ASN A 138 -15.68 -10.74 29.34
N GLU A 139 -14.76 -11.51 28.76
CA GLU A 139 -13.81 -12.36 29.48
C GLU A 139 -12.55 -11.58 29.90
N PRO A 140 -11.94 -11.88 31.06
CA PRO A 140 -10.78 -11.13 31.58
C PRO A 140 -9.48 -11.34 30.80
N THR A 141 -9.47 -12.30 29.87
CA THR A 141 -8.42 -12.56 28.88
C THR A 141 -9.12 -13.12 27.67
N LEU A 142 -8.84 -12.58 26.48
CA LEU A 142 -9.57 -12.92 25.27
C LEU A 142 -8.89 -14.08 24.53
N ASP A 143 -9.67 -14.88 23.79
CA ASP A 143 -9.09 -15.70 22.72
C ASP A 143 -8.35 -14.75 21.74
N PRO A 144 -7.12 -15.08 21.29
CA PRO A 144 -6.36 -14.21 20.41
C PRO A 144 -7.09 -13.76 19.12
N ILE A 145 -8.03 -14.56 18.58
CA ILE A 145 -8.85 -14.14 17.43
C ILE A 145 -9.96 -13.18 17.82
N VAL A 146 -10.50 -13.30 19.03
CA VAL A 146 -11.47 -12.35 19.60
C VAL A 146 -10.79 -11.01 19.91
N ALA A 147 -9.56 -11.04 20.43
CA ALA A 147 -8.71 -9.86 20.58
C ALA A 147 -8.41 -9.19 19.24
N LEU A 148 -8.02 -9.95 18.20
CA LEU A 148 -7.80 -9.43 16.85
C LEU A 148 -9.08 -8.83 16.24
N GLY A 149 -10.23 -9.48 16.47
CA GLY A 149 -11.54 -8.98 16.06
C GLY A 149 -11.89 -7.65 16.73
N SER A 150 -11.80 -7.58 18.06
CA SER A 150 -12.02 -6.35 18.85
C SER A 150 -11.08 -5.22 18.41
N PHE A 151 -9.79 -5.50 18.23
CA PHE A 151 -8.81 -4.52 17.74
C PHE A 151 -9.23 -3.91 16.39
N PHE A 152 -9.70 -4.71 15.43
CA PHE A 152 -10.14 -4.20 14.13
C PHE A 152 -11.52 -3.51 14.17
N VAL A 153 -12.44 -3.97 15.02
CA VAL A 153 -13.82 -3.46 15.15
C VAL A 153 -13.89 -2.16 15.96
N ASP A 154 -13.19 -2.06 17.09
CA ASP A 154 -13.34 -0.94 18.02
C ASP A 154 -12.62 0.33 17.55
N GLN A 155 -11.64 0.18 16.64
CA GLN A 155 -10.86 1.24 15.99
C GLN A 155 -10.28 2.33 16.92
N LYS A 156 -10.08 2.03 18.21
CA LYS A 156 -9.55 2.99 19.19
C LYS A 156 -8.12 3.37 18.84
N GLN A 157 -7.84 4.68 18.80
CA GLN A 157 -6.51 5.19 18.46
C GLN A 157 -5.50 4.99 19.59
N SER A 158 -5.96 4.87 20.83
CA SER A 158 -5.13 4.64 22.01
C SER A 158 -5.52 3.34 22.72
N LEU A 159 -4.51 2.62 23.20
CA LEU A 159 -4.65 1.50 24.15
C LEU A 159 -5.33 1.97 25.46
N ALA A 160 -5.22 3.25 25.82
CA ALA A 160 -5.86 3.79 27.02
C ALA A 160 -7.40 3.72 26.98
N ASP A 161 -7.98 3.81 25.77
CA ASP A 161 -9.43 3.85 25.50
C ASP A 161 -10.06 2.45 25.31
N GLN A 162 -9.24 1.39 25.36
CA GLN A 162 -9.68 0.02 25.17
C GLN A 162 -9.99 -0.64 26.53
N VAL A 163 -11.13 -1.31 26.63
CA VAL A 163 -11.58 -2.04 27.82
C VAL A 163 -10.56 -3.13 28.18
N HIS A 164 -10.14 -3.89 27.17
CA HIS A 164 -9.19 -4.99 27.28
C HIS A 164 -7.71 -4.55 27.24
N ARG A 165 -7.38 -3.34 27.68
CA ARG A 165 -6.01 -2.78 27.68
C ARG A 165 -4.96 -3.54 28.50
N ARG A 166 -5.37 -4.56 29.26
CA ARG A 166 -4.49 -5.50 29.99
C ARG A 166 -4.36 -6.87 29.33
N ASP A 167 -5.13 -7.14 28.27
CA ASP A 167 -4.99 -8.37 27.50
C ASP A 167 -3.67 -8.34 26.71
N PRO A 168 -2.85 -9.41 26.77
CA PRO A 168 -1.53 -9.42 26.16
C PRO A 168 -1.58 -9.36 24.63
N THR A 169 -2.61 -9.95 24.00
CA THR A 169 -2.80 -9.92 22.55
C THR A 169 -3.17 -8.51 22.11
N ILE A 170 -4.09 -7.85 22.82
CA ILE A 170 -4.43 -6.44 22.56
C ILE A 170 -3.19 -5.55 22.68
N GLN A 171 -2.41 -5.69 23.76
CA GLN A 171 -1.17 -4.91 23.93
C GLN A 171 -0.17 -5.13 22.78
N GLN A 172 0.03 -6.38 22.37
CA GLN A 172 0.88 -6.74 21.23
C GLN A 172 0.40 -6.10 19.92
N LEU A 173 -0.91 -6.14 19.62
CA LEU A 173 -1.49 -5.53 18.42
C LEU A 173 -1.32 -4.01 18.38
N TYR A 174 -1.44 -3.33 19.53
CA TYR A 174 -1.18 -1.88 19.63
C TYR A 174 0.30 -1.53 19.42
N GLU A 175 1.24 -2.28 20.01
CA GLU A 175 2.68 -2.04 19.80
C GLU A 175 3.11 -2.38 18.35
N LEU A 176 2.57 -3.45 17.74
CA LEU A 176 2.77 -3.75 16.32
C LEU A 176 2.27 -2.61 15.43
N ALA A 177 1.04 -2.13 15.63
CA ALA A 177 0.47 -1.02 14.86
C ALA A 177 1.30 0.27 15.00
N LYS A 178 1.74 0.59 16.23
CA LYS A 178 2.62 1.72 16.57
C LYS A 178 4.00 1.63 15.91
N HIS A 179 4.61 0.44 15.87
CA HIS A 179 5.87 0.18 15.15
C HIS A 179 5.71 0.33 13.63
N ILE A 180 4.66 -0.28 13.07
CA ILE A 180 4.31 -0.18 11.64
C ILE A 180 4.07 1.28 11.22
N CYS A 181 3.34 2.06 12.01
CA CYS A 181 3.14 3.50 11.78
C CYS A 181 4.46 4.29 11.80
N ARG A 182 5.32 4.08 12.80
CA ARG A 182 6.63 4.76 12.91
C ARG A 182 7.52 4.47 11.70
N ASN A 183 7.54 3.23 11.24
CA ASN A 183 8.37 2.82 10.11
C ASN A 183 7.87 3.43 8.79
N GLN A 184 6.55 3.54 8.59
CA GLN A 184 5.97 4.27 7.46
C GLN A 184 6.34 5.77 7.51
N ILE A 185 6.13 6.44 8.64
CA ILE A 185 6.46 7.86 8.83
C ILE A 185 7.95 8.13 8.56
N THR A 186 8.83 7.21 8.99
CA THR A 186 10.29 7.32 8.77
C THR A 186 10.66 7.09 7.30
N ALA A 187 10.07 6.09 6.64
CA ALA A 187 10.30 5.81 5.22
C ALA A 187 9.80 6.95 4.31
N GLU A 188 8.59 7.48 4.57
CA GLU A 188 8.06 8.64 3.87
C GLU A 188 8.92 9.89 4.12
N SER A 189 9.39 10.09 5.36
CA SER A 189 10.28 11.20 5.70
C SER A 189 11.63 11.13 4.97
N SER A 190 12.19 9.93 4.80
CA SER A 190 13.44 9.70 4.06
C SER A 190 13.25 9.83 2.54
N SER A 191 12.14 9.33 1.99
CA SER A 191 11.78 9.52 0.58
C SER A 191 11.57 11.01 0.25
N SER A 192 10.85 11.72 1.14
CA SER A 192 10.63 13.16 1.08
C SER A 192 11.94 13.97 1.14
N SER A 193 12.88 13.60 2.00
CA SER A 193 14.18 14.30 2.07
C SER A 193 15.09 14.00 0.88
N HIS A 194 15.06 12.77 0.34
CA HIS A 194 15.76 12.41 -0.90
C HIS A 194 15.25 13.22 -2.09
N LEU A 195 13.93 13.36 -2.25
CA LEU A 195 13.34 14.17 -3.33
C LEU A 195 13.70 15.66 -3.19
N LEU A 196 13.64 16.20 -1.96
CA LEU A 196 14.05 17.58 -1.69
C LEU A 196 15.54 17.83 -2.02
N ARG A 197 16.42 16.85 -1.74
CA ARG A 197 17.84 16.95 -2.14
C ARG A 197 17.98 16.98 -3.66
N VAL A 198 17.34 16.06 -4.38
CA VAL A 198 17.38 16.05 -5.86
C VAL A 198 16.86 17.36 -6.46
N ILE A 199 15.78 17.95 -5.90
CA ILE A 199 15.28 19.26 -6.33
C ILE A 199 16.34 20.35 -6.11
N MET A 200 17.01 20.37 -4.95
CA MET A 200 18.08 21.34 -4.66
C MET A 200 19.33 21.13 -5.53
N ASP A 201 19.69 19.88 -5.80
CA ASP A 201 20.81 19.51 -6.67
C ASP A 201 20.56 20.04 -8.09
N VAL A 202 19.38 19.80 -8.67
CA VAL A 202 19.04 20.30 -10.02
C VAL A 202 18.90 21.83 -10.03
N GLU A 203 18.31 22.44 -9.00
CA GLU A 203 18.26 23.90 -8.85
C GLU A 203 19.66 24.53 -8.84
N SER A 204 20.65 23.88 -8.22
CA SER A 204 22.05 24.32 -8.24
C SER A 204 22.71 24.15 -9.62
N HIS A 205 22.41 23.06 -10.34
CA HIS A 205 22.96 22.85 -11.69
C HIS A 205 22.38 23.84 -12.71
N PHE A 206 21.08 24.16 -12.64
CA PHE A 206 20.48 25.20 -13.50
C PHE A 206 21.07 26.58 -13.22
N ARG A 207 21.30 26.93 -11.94
CA ARG A 207 21.97 28.19 -11.57
C ARG A 207 23.37 28.28 -12.19
N LYS A 208 24.22 27.27 -11.95
CA LYS A 208 25.58 27.21 -12.54
C LYS A 208 25.59 27.28 -14.07
N ALA A 209 24.61 26.67 -14.73
CA ALA A 209 24.49 26.72 -16.18
C ALA A 209 24.09 28.13 -16.67
N ILE A 210 23.22 28.83 -15.95
CA ILE A 210 22.88 30.24 -16.23
C ILE A 210 24.09 31.14 -15.94
N ASP A 211 24.83 30.91 -14.85
CA ASP A 211 26.01 31.69 -14.49
C ASP A 211 27.06 31.62 -15.63
N VAL A 212 27.41 30.42 -16.12
CA VAL A 212 28.33 30.22 -17.26
C VAL A 212 27.80 30.85 -18.56
N LEU A 213 26.49 30.71 -18.85
CA LEU A 213 25.88 31.32 -20.05
C LEU A 213 25.78 32.85 -19.99
N ASN A 214 25.95 33.46 -18.81
CA ASN A 214 26.04 34.92 -18.64
C ASN A 214 27.49 35.43 -18.74
N GLU A 215 28.50 34.57 -18.64
CA GLU A 215 29.91 34.93 -18.87
C GLU A 215 30.24 34.94 -20.38
N ASP A 216 29.67 34.03 -21.17
CA ASP A 216 29.81 33.94 -22.64
C ASP A 216 28.84 34.89 -23.42
N VAL A 217 29.00 36.21 -23.28
CA VAL A 217 28.10 37.19 -23.93
C VAL A 217 28.50 37.51 -25.38
N ALA A 218 27.83 36.87 -26.36
CA ALA A 218 27.77 37.37 -27.74
C ALA A 218 26.54 36.94 -28.58
N ASP A 219 25.88 35.81 -28.28
CA ASP A 219 24.86 35.22 -29.17
C ASP A 219 23.44 35.13 -28.55
N GLY A 220 22.42 35.33 -29.40
CA GLY A 220 21.01 35.21 -29.04
C GLY A 220 20.54 33.78 -28.73
N SER A 221 21.34 32.75 -29.04
CA SER A 221 21.09 31.37 -28.61
C SER A 221 21.29 31.18 -27.10
N ALA A 222 22.27 31.84 -26.49
CA ALA A 222 22.54 31.78 -25.06
C ALA A 222 21.34 32.30 -24.25
N LYS A 223 20.78 33.45 -24.65
CA LYS A 223 19.60 34.04 -24.00
C LYS A 223 18.40 33.08 -23.96
N ARG A 224 18.05 32.47 -25.10
CA ARG A 224 16.95 31.48 -25.15
C ARG A 224 17.21 30.25 -24.27
N THR A 225 18.47 29.89 -24.09
CA THR A 225 18.87 28.77 -23.22
C THR A 225 18.72 29.14 -21.74
N ILE A 226 19.08 30.38 -21.36
CA ILE A 226 18.83 30.95 -20.03
C ILE A 226 17.32 31.00 -19.75
N ASP A 227 16.51 31.54 -20.67
CA ASP A 227 15.04 31.63 -20.53
C ASP A 227 14.42 30.25 -20.18
N CYS A 228 14.85 29.18 -20.89
CA CYS A 228 14.41 27.81 -20.61
C CYS A 228 14.90 27.23 -19.26
N LEU A 229 16.09 27.62 -18.81
CA LEU A 229 16.62 27.21 -17.49
C LEU A 229 15.89 27.93 -16.34
N GLU A 230 15.48 29.20 -16.54
CA GLU A 230 14.67 29.95 -15.58
C GLU A 230 13.22 29.42 -15.48
N GLU A 231 12.61 29.02 -16.59
CA GLU A 231 11.34 28.28 -16.59
C GLU A 231 11.49 26.97 -15.79
N GLY A 232 12.56 26.20 -16.07
CA GLY A 232 12.90 24.98 -15.33
C GLY A 232 13.08 25.21 -13.82
N MET A 233 13.80 26.26 -13.41
CA MET A 233 13.92 26.65 -12.00
C MET A 233 12.57 27.04 -11.39
N THR A 234 11.66 27.63 -12.16
CA THR A 234 10.34 28.02 -11.66
C THR A 234 9.45 26.81 -11.38
N VAL A 235 9.45 25.82 -12.28
CA VAL A 235 8.80 24.52 -12.05
C VAL A 235 9.40 23.79 -10.83
N LEU A 236 10.72 23.84 -10.64
CA LEU A 236 11.38 23.27 -9.45
C LEU A 236 10.99 24.01 -8.17
N ARG A 237 10.94 25.34 -8.17
CA ARG A 237 10.47 26.16 -7.03
C ARG A 237 9.02 25.84 -6.66
N ASP A 238 8.15 25.58 -7.63
CA ASP A 238 6.76 25.18 -7.36
C ASP A 238 6.64 23.77 -6.81
N CYS A 239 7.41 22.82 -7.34
CA CYS A 239 7.49 21.46 -6.79
C CYS A 239 7.99 21.48 -5.33
N LYS A 240 9.03 22.27 -5.05
CA LYS A 240 9.61 22.52 -3.71
C LYS A 240 8.57 23.13 -2.75
N ARG A 241 7.82 24.15 -3.21
CA ARG A 241 6.73 24.78 -2.44
C ARG A 241 5.63 23.79 -2.10
N GLN A 242 5.11 23.05 -3.07
CA GLN A 242 4.06 22.04 -2.85
C GLN A 242 4.50 20.96 -1.84
N HIS A 243 5.75 20.49 -1.93
CA HIS A 243 6.31 19.52 -0.98
C HIS A 243 6.48 20.06 0.46
N MET A 244 6.80 21.34 0.62
CA MET A 244 6.94 21.94 1.95
C MET A 244 5.60 22.39 2.56
N SER A 245 4.62 22.82 1.74
CA SER A 245 3.26 23.12 2.20
C SER A 245 2.55 21.87 2.74
N ASN A 246 2.67 20.73 2.05
CA ASN A 246 2.09 19.46 2.53
C ASN A 246 2.73 18.93 3.85
N ARG A 247 3.87 19.49 4.28
CA ARG A 247 4.48 19.20 5.61
C ARG A 247 3.92 20.05 6.75
N ARG A 248 2.98 20.99 6.50
CA ARG A 248 2.45 21.92 7.52
C ARG A 248 0.91 21.90 7.61
N SER A 249 0.36 20.91 8.30
CA SER A 249 -0.84 21.04 9.18
C SER A 249 -1.21 19.68 9.83
N PRO A 250 -1.84 19.64 11.02
CA PRO A 250 -1.91 20.67 12.06
C PRO A 250 -1.33 20.16 13.39
N SER A 251 -0.24 20.76 13.87
CA SER A 251 0.27 20.51 15.22
C SER A 251 -0.35 21.48 16.23
N SER A 252 -0.83 20.96 17.36
CA SER A 252 -1.07 21.66 18.63
C SER A 252 -1.86 22.98 18.57
N SER A 253 -3.16 22.90 18.84
CA SER A 253 -3.85 23.98 19.56
C SER A 253 -3.23 24.13 20.95
N SER A 254 -2.74 25.32 21.28
CA SER A 254 -2.06 25.59 22.55
C SER A 254 -2.98 25.41 23.77
N GLN A 255 -2.54 24.63 24.75
CA GLN A 255 -2.92 24.82 26.16
C GLN A 255 -1.68 24.75 27.04
N SER A 256 -1.53 25.75 27.90
CA SER A 256 -0.40 25.95 28.79
C SER A 256 -0.72 25.50 30.21
N SER A 257 0.20 24.79 30.86
CA SER A 257 0.33 24.65 32.31
C SER A 257 1.77 24.26 32.66
N THR A 258 2.20 24.55 33.89
CA THR A 258 3.63 24.61 34.29
C THR A 258 4.08 23.50 35.25
N ASP A 259 5.41 23.50 35.47
CA ASP A 259 6.16 22.96 36.62
C ASP A 259 6.44 21.43 36.70
N GLY A 260 7.67 21.08 37.11
CA GLY A 260 8.06 19.69 37.47
C GLY A 260 9.41 19.16 36.93
N ILE A 261 10.55 19.62 37.48
CA ILE A 261 11.92 19.07 37.35
C ILE A 261 12.45 18.95 38.80
N PRO A 262 13.18 17.89 39.25
CA PRO A 262 14.32 17.20 38.61
C PRO A 262 14.19 15.64 38.60
N GLU A 263 15.19 14.76 38.34
CA GLU A 263 16.66 14.87 38.23
C GLU A 263 17.30 13.76 37.33
N SER A 264 18.62 13.75 37.16
CA SER A 264 19.48 12.76 36.46
C SER A 264 20.45 12.09 37.46
N PRO A 265 21.43 11.17 37.14
CA PRO A 265 22.02 10.71 35.86
C PRO A 265 21.98 9.14 35.70
N SER A 266 22.65 8.38 34.80
CA SER A 266 24.05 8.41 34.31
C SER A 266 24.34 7.55 33.06
N GLN A 267 25.48 7.79 32.39
CA GLN A 267 26.15 6.88 31.43
C GLN A 267 27.38 6.18 32.07
N PRO A 268 27.97 5.15 31.41
CA PRO A 268 29.19 5.32 30.59
C PRO A 268 29.06 4.64 29.19
N SER A 269 29.54 5.19 28.06
CA SER A 269 30.94 5.25 27.52
C SER A 269 31.68 3.89 27.51
N SER A 270 32.04 3.30 26.34
CA SER A 270 33.27 3.55 25.53
C SER A 270 33.50 2.30 24.60
N THR A 271 34.33 2.20 23.54
CA THR A 271 35.15 3.07 22.65
C THR A 271 35.60 2.28 21.39
N ASN A 272 35.98 2.97 20.29
CA ASN A 272 36.95 2.57 19.23
C ASN A 272 36.68 1.30 18.33
N GLU A 273 37.21 1.14 17.10
CA GLU A 273 37.64 2.03 15.99
C GLU A 273 37.84 1.20 14.67
N SER A 274 38.18 1.83 13.54
CA SER A 274 38.88 1.27 12.35
C SER A 274 38.19 0.28 11.38
N SER A 275 37.46 0.86 10.42
CA SER A 275 37.59 0.68 8.94
C SER A 275 38.15 -0.63 8.34
N SER A 276 37.34 -1.32 7.52
CA SER A 276 37.84 -2.02 6.32
C SER A 276 36.83 -2.08 5.14
N ARG A 277 37.38 -1.91 3.94
CA ARG A 277 36.77 -1.49 2.66
C ARG A 277 36.24 -2.65 1.81
N ARG A 278 35.31 -2.35 0.87
CA ARG A 278 34.79 -3.18 -0.29
C ARG A 278 33.61 -4.12 0.03
N GLN A 279 32.65 -4.36 -0.87
CA GLN A 279 32.23 -3.65 -2.10
C GLN A 279 30.76 -3.98 -2.43
N SER A 280 29.97 -2.99 -2.87
CA SER A 280 28.55 -3.20 -3.22
C SER A 280 28.34 -3.29 -4.74
N THR A 281 27.57 -4.27 -5.20
CA THR A 281 27.13 -4.39 -6.60
C THR A 281 25.61 -4.45 -6.71
N SER A 282 24.96 -3.29 -6.62
CA SER A 282 23.51 -3.13 -6.86
C SER A 282 23.30 -2.34 -8.16
N SER A 283 23.04 -3.06 -9.26
CA SER A 283 22.92 -2.50 -10.60
C SER A 283 21.50 -1.99 -10.90
N THR A 284 21.24 -0.70 -10.66
CA THR A 284 19.97 -0.04 -11.02
C THR A 284 20.08 0.63 -12.39
N ILE A 285 19.49 0.02 -13.43
CA ILE A 285 19.47 0.58 -14.79
C ILE A 285 18.26 1.53 -14.95
N LEU A 286 18.51 2.83 -15.13
CA LEU A 286 17.48 3.78 -15.57
C LEU A 286 17.11 3.50 -17.04
N SER A 287 15.81 3.40 -17.35
CA SER A 287 15.34 3.12 -18.70
C SER A 287 14.85 4.37 -19.43
N THR A 288 15.55 4.76 -20.50
CA THR A 288 15.32 5.97 -21.33
C THR A 288 14.03 5.95 -22.19
N ASN A 289 13.21 4.91 -22.09
CA ASN A 289 12.09 4.63 -23.02
C ASN A 289 10.87 5.58 -22.92
N GLY A 290 10.82 6.50 -21.95
CA GLY A 290 9.65 7.34 -21.70
C GLY A 290 9.29 8.32 -22.85
N ASN A 291 10.27 8.77 -23.62
CA ASN A 291 10.08 9.74 -24.71
C ASN A 291 9.56 9.06 -25.99
N LEU A 292 10.17 7.93 -26.38
CA LEU A 292 9.89 7.21 -27.63
C LEU A 292 8.42 6.79 -27.79
N ASN A 293 7.77 6.37 -26.70
CA ASN A 293 6.35 6.01 -26.71
C ASN A 293 5.46 7.17 -27.17
N TRP A 294 5.78 8.41 -26.81
CA TRP A 294 4.98 9.56 -27.20
C TRP A 294 5.25 10.03 -28.62
N GLN A 295 6.51 10.01 -29.05
CA GLN A 295 6.84 10.26 -30.46
C GLN A 295 6.13 9.27 -31.39
N PHE A 296 5.93 8.02 -30.96
CA PHE A 296 5.13 7.06 -31.72
C PHE A 296 3.66 7.49 -31.82
N VAL A 297 3.00 7.86 -30.70
CA VAL A 297 1.60 8.35 -30.74
C VAL A 297 1.46 9.60 -31.60
N GLU A 298 2.42 10.52 -31.50
CA GLU A 298 2.43 11.79 -32.23
C GLU A 298 2.59 11.53 -33.75
N ARG A 299 3.57 10.73 -34.19
CA ARG A 299 3.71 10.29 -35.60
C ARG A 299 2.49 9.50 -36.12
N PHE A 300 1.81 8.74 -35.26
CA PHE A 300 0.60 8.00 -35.62
C PHE A 300 -0.62 8.93 -35.78
N PHE A 301 -0.68 10.08 -35.08
CA PHE A 301 -1.64 11.14 -35.39
C PHE A 301 -1.36 11.73 -36.77
N ASP A 302 -0.10 12.06 -37.08
CA ASP A 302 0.28 12.68 -38.36
C ASP A 302 -0.11 11.79 -39.57
N GLN A 303 0.08 10.48 -39.45
CA GLN A 303 -0.31 9.49 -40.47
C GLN A 303 -1.84 9.33 -40.66
N LEU A 304 -2.66 9.80 -39.73
CA LEU A 304 -4.13 9.78 -39.84
C LEU A 304 -4.71 11.07 -40.44
N GLY A 305 -3.96 12.18 -40.44
CA GLY A 305 -4.46 13.50 -40.82
C GLY A 305 -5.73 13.88 -40.03
N ASN A 306 -6.77 14.34 -40.73
CA ASN A 306 -8.04 14.73 -40.12
C ASN A 306 -8.92 13.57 -39.60
N LYS A 307 -8.44 12.31 -39.62
CA LYS A 307 -9.21 11.15 -39.13
C LYS A 307 -9.10 11.00 -37.62
N LYS A 308 -10.22 10.61 -36.99
CA LYS A 308 -10.32 10.37 -35.53
C LYS A 308 -9.42 9.21 -35.10
N MET A 309 -8.54 9.45 -34.13
CA MET A 309 -7.57 8.46 -33.60
C MET A 309 -8.24 7.14 -33.16
N ASN A 310 -7.84 6.05 -33.83
CA ASN A 310 -8.13 4.69 -33.38
C ASN A 310 -7.07 4.24 -32.36
N TRP A 311 -7.37 4.45 -31.08
CA TRP A 311 -6.49 4.11 -29.97
C TRP A 311 -6.11 2.62 -29.91
N LYS A 312 -7.00 1.71 -30.33
CA LYS A 312 -6.75 0.26 -30.29
C LYS A 312 -5.66 -0.10 -31.29
N LEU A 313 -5.83 0.32 -32.55
CA LEU A 313 -4.86 0.07 -33.62
C LEU A 313 -3.52 0.77 -33.36
N CYS A 314 -3.54 1.97 -32.78
CA CYS A 314 -2.33 2.67 -32.32
C CYS A 314 -1.57 1.86 -31.25
N TYR A 315 -2.27 1.35 -30.24
CA TYR A 315 -1.68 0.52 -29.19
C TYR A 315 -1.11 -0.80 -29.75
N GLU A 316 -1.86 -1.49 -30.60
CA GLU A 316 -1.46 -2.77 -31.21
C GLU A 316 -0.22 -2.63 -32.10
N GLU A 317 -0.21 -1.65 -33.01
CA GLU A 317 0.92 -1.39 -33.92
C GLU A 317 2.15 -0.86 -33.16
N GLY A 318 1.95 -0.06 -32.12
CA GLY A 318 3.04 0.38 -31.23
C GLY A 318 3.64 -0.78 -30.43
N ARG A 319 2.80 -1.67 -29.87
CA ARG A 319 3.24 -2.90 -29.18
C ARG A 319 4.04 -3.80 -30.12
N ARG A 320 3.60 -3.97 -31.37
CA ARG A 320 4.32 -4.73 -32.42
C ARG A 320 5.69 -4.12 -32.73
N LYS A 321 5.82 -2.79 -32.65
CA LYS A 321 7.08 -2.04 -32.80
C LYS A 321 7.86 -1.86 -31.48
N GLY A 322 7.51 -2.60 -30.42
CA GLY A 322 8.23 -2.59 -29.14
C GLY A 322 7.94 -1.41 -28.22
N HIS A 323 7.05 -0.50 -28.60
CA HIS A 323 6.54 0.57 -27.75
C HIS A 323 5.50 0.04 -26.74
N PHE A 324 5.06 0.89 -25.83
CA PHE A 324 3.94 0.65 -24.92
C PHE A 324 4.06 -0.59 -24.01
N LYS A 325 5.29 -1.04 -23.71
CA LYS A 325 5.55 -2.14 -22.77
C LYS A 325 4.93 -1.90 -21.38
N ASN A 326 4.83 -0.63 -20.97
CA ASN A 326 4.35 -0.19 -19.65
C ASN A 326 2.84 0.16 -19.62
N TYR A 327 2.09 -0.13 -20.69
CA TYR A 327 0.64 0.08 -20.76
C TYR A 327 -0.04 -1.27 -20.94
N SER A 328 -1.07 -1.56 -20.14
CA SER A 328 -1.77 -2.86 -20.16
C SER A 328 -2.80 -2.97 -21.27
N ASN A 329 -3.42 -1.84 -21.65
CA ASN A 329 -4.43 -1.75 -22.71
C ASN A 329 -4.46 -0.36 -23.37
N HIS A 330 -5.21 -0.25 -24.46
CA HIS A 330 -5.31 0.99 -25.24
C HIS A 330 -5.98 2.15 -24.49
N GLU A 331 -6.85 1.86 -23.53
CA GLU A 331 -7.47 2.84 -22.63
C GLU A 331 -6.44 3.47 -21.68
N SER A 332 -5.53 2.66 -21.13
CA SER A 332 -4.45 3.15 -20.26
C SER A 332 -3.50 4.09 -21.01
N LEU A 333 -3.15 3.76 -22.26
CA LEU A 333 -2.36 4.62 -23.16
C LEU A 333 -3.11 5.92 -23.48
N LYS A 334 -4.37 5.84 -23.91
CA LYS A 334 -5.25 6.99 -24.19
C LYS A 334 -5.37 7.94 -23.00
N ASN A 335 -5.60 7.39 -21.81
CA ASN A 335 -5.75 8.16 -20.58
C ASN A 335 -4.43 8.82 -20.15
N ALA A 336 -3.29 8.13 -20.30
CA ALA A 336 -1.97 8.70 -20.06
C ALA A 336 -1.63 9.82 -21.05
N TYR A 337 -1.94 9.64 -22.35
CA TYR A 337 -1.76 10.70 -23.36
C TYR A 337 -2.64 11.92 -23.09
N ASN A 338 -3.91 11.72 -22.75
CA ASN A 338 -4.81 12.83 -22.41
C ASN A 338 -4.31 13.61 -21.18
N ARG A 339 -3.83 12.91 -20.14
CA ARG A 339 -3.18 13.52 -18.96
C ARG A 339 -1.86 14.25 -19.30
N LYS A 340 -1.13 13.85 -20.34
CA LYS A 340 0.02 14.59 -20.89
C LYS A 340 -0.45 15.86 -21.62
N LYS A 341 -1.48 15.74 -22.46
CA LYS A 341 -2.01 16.86 -23.26
C LYS A 341 -2.68 17.95 -22.41
N SER A 342 -3.37 17.57 -21.32
CA SER A 342 -3.93 18.50 -20.33
C SER A 342 -2.91 19.11 -19.36
N LYS A 343 -1.61 18.88 -19.59
CA LYS A 343 -0.48 19.56 -18.93
C LYS A 343 0.38 20.36 -19.94
N LYS A 344 -0.12 20.51 -21.17
CA LYS A 344 0.46 21.34 -22.27
C LYS A 344 -0.57 22.37 -22.76
N LYS A 345 -1.59 22.63 -21.95
CA LYS A 345 -2.62 23.66 -22.05
C LYS A 345 -2.79 24.24 -20.64
#